data_AF-A0A0G3HDC6-F1
#
_entry.id   AF-A0A0G3HDC6-F1
#
_cell.length_a   1.000
_cell.length_b   1.000
_cell.length_c   1.000
_cell.angle_alpha   90.00
_cell.angle_beta   90.00
_cell.angle_gamma   90.00
#
_symmetry.space_group_name_H-M   'P 1'
#
loop_
_entity.id
_entity.type
_entity.pdbx_description
1 polymer ?
#
loop_
_entity_poly.entity_id
_entity_poly.type
_entity_poly.pdbx_seq_one_letter_code
_entity_poly.pdbx_strand_id
1 'polypeptide(L)'
;MVIAWQGGTILSLAVVLLLVLHERRVPLGVTSLALVALTTIALLATEPLSGSLFFGQINLFLMLLAAVDILPRRWRLPGIGVGLAAGIKLTPAYLGLVFLLERRWGAAVGSVVTFLATVAIGFLGVPDAYSYWTEKMLNSSRIGDHLNPGAQSLRPVFDREFGIDSTLVWILAVLVVTAVAAAAVGQAVARDDRTTALSLAGIGACLVSPFSWFHHWVWVLPMAFGFMIGVNRFLADRWTFTGGHQLAGAASVAALVLPLVPFVSHVMIDAAQSRFYTAAGFAFLVCYLVGSLISSRVAAPSPH
;
A
#
# COMPACT_ATOMS: atom_id res chain seq x y z
N MET A 1 -22.59 -16.54 0.35
CA MET A 1 -21.25 -16.26 -0.24
C MET A 1 -20.92 -14.76 -0.22
N VAL A 2 -21.78 -13.88 -0.78
CA VAL A 2 -21.53 -12.41 -0.83
C VAL A 2 -21.29 -11.80 0.56
N ILE A 3 -22.18 -12.03 1.53
CA ILE A 3 -22.02 -11.48 2.89
C ILE A 3 -20.69 -11.90 3.53
N ALA A 4 -20.30 -13.16 3.38
CA ALA A 4 -19.03 -13.67 3.91
C ALA A 4 -17.82 -13.01 3.22
N TRP A 5 -17.87 -12.79 1.91
CA TRP A 5 -16.81 -12.12 1.16
C TRP A 5 -16.66 -10.64 1.56
N GLN A 6 -17.77 -9.91 1.60
CA GLN A 6 -17.78 -8.51 1.99
C GLN A 6 -17.36 -8.35 3.46
N GLY A 7 -17.90 -9.18 4.35
CA GLY A 7 -17.52 -9.22 5.76
C GLY A 7 -16.03 -9.53 5.94
N GLY A 8 -15.49 -10.50 5.19
CA GLY A 8 -14.06 -10.83 5.20
C GLY A 8 -13.17 -9.70 4.68
N THR A 9 -13.64 -8.94 3.68
CA THR A 9 -12.92 -7.77 3.13
C THR A 9 -12.82 -6.66 4.17
N ILE A 10 -13.93 -6.31 4.82
CA ILE A 10 -13.98 -5.30 5.89
C ILE A 10 -13.16 -5.76 7.10
N LEU A 11 -13.29 -7.02 7.48
CA LEU A 11 -12.52 -7.61 8.58
C LEU A 11 -11.01 -7.56 8.28
N SER A 12 -10.60 -7.85 7.04
CA SER A 12 -9.19 -7.80 6.65
C SER A 12 -8.61 -6.40 6.81
N LEU A 13 -9.35 -5.36 6.39
CA LEU A 13 -8.95 -3.97 6.63
C LEU A 13 -8.87 -3.67 8.13
N ALA A 14 -9.91 -3.98 8.90
CA ALA A 14 -9.94 -3.72 10.34
C ALA A 14 -8.78 -4.41 11.06
N VAL A 15 -8.44 -5.66 10.71
CA VAL A 15 -7.28 -6.37 11.25
C VAL A 15 -6.00 -5.66 10.88
N VAL A 16 -5.80 -5.22 9.63
CA VAL A 16 -4.62 -4.44 9.25
C VAL A 16 -4.50 -3.15 10.06
N LEU A 17 -5.60 -2.43 10.31
CA LEU A 17 -5.57 -1.23 11.16
C LEU A 17 -5.20 -1.57 12.61
N LEU A 18 -5.67 -2.70 13.16
CA LEU A 18 -5.23 -3.21 14.46
C LEU A 18 -3.74 -3.55 14.48
N LEU A 19 -3.21 -4.12 13.40
CA LEU A 19 -1.77 -4.37 13.25
C LEU A 19 -0.98 -3.06 13.22
N VAL A 20 -1.50 -2.01 12.56
CA VAL A 20 -0.89 -0.68 12.59
C VAL A 20 -0.90 -0.12 14.02
N LEU A 21 -2.02 -0.21 14.75
CA LEU A 21 -2.04 0.21 16.16
C LEU A 21 -1.00 -0.53 17.00
N HIS A 22 -0.92 -1.85 16.84
CA HIS A 22 0.06 -2.69 17.54
C HIS A 22 1.51 -2.30 17.19
N GLU A 23 1.81 -2.12 15.91
CA GLU A 23 3.09 -1.68 15.38
C GLU A 23 3.50 -0.32 15.96
N ARG A 24 2.55 0.62 15.99
CA ARG A 24 2.69 1.94 16.59
C ARG A 24 2.66 1.93 18.12
N ARG A 25 2.49 0.79 18.80
CA ARG A 25 2.39 0.70 20.27
C ARG A 25 1.24 1.51 20.86
N VAL A 26 0.11 1.61 20.14
CA VAL A 26 -1.13 2.16 20.69
C VAL A 26 -1.83 1.03 21.47
N PRO A 27 -2.20 1.22 22.75
CA PRO A 27 -2.84 0.18 23.53
C PRO A 27 -4.22 -0.18 22.96
N LEU A 28 -4.53 -1.48 22.94
CA LEU A 28 -5.83 -1.97 22.50
C LEU A 28 -6.83 -1.89 23.66
N GLY A 29 -7.79 -1.00 23.51
CA GLY A 29 -8.95 -0.82 24.39
C GLY A 29 -10.16 -0.30 23.61
N VAL A 30 -11.28 -0.04 24.31
CA VAL A 30 -12.56 0.36 23.70
C VAL A 30 -12.41 1.53 22.73
N THR A 31 -11.69 2.59 23.12
CA THR A 31 -11.45 3.77 22.27
C THR A 31 -10.68 3.43 21.00
N SER A 32 -9.65 2.59 21.09
CA SER A 32 -8.86 2.19 19.92
C SER A 32 -9.66 1.28 18.97
N LEU A 33 -10.53 0.43 19.50
CA LEU A 33 -11.43 -0.41 18.72
C LEU A 33 -12.51 0.45 18.04
N ALA A 34 -13.06 1.43 18.75
CA ALA A 34 -13.97 2.42 18.17
C ALA A 34 -13.28 3.22 17.06
N LEU A 35 -12.03 3.65 17.26
CA LEU A 35 -11.23 4.32 16.23
C LEU A 35 -11.08 3.44 14.98
N VAL A 36 -10.68 2.17 15.14
CA VAL A 36 -10.58 1.23 14.00
C VAL A 36 -11.92 1.06 13.29
N ALA A 37 -13.01 0.89 14.02
CA ALA A 37 -14.34 0.74 13.43
C ALA A 37 -14.75 2.00 12.65
N LEU A 38 -14.62 3.18 13.27
CA LEU A 38 -14.96 4.46 12.64
C LEU A 38 -14.09 4.76 11.43
N THR A 39 -12.77 4.52 11.50
CA THR A 39 -11.88 4.67 10.35
C THR A 39 -12.25 3.68 9.25
N THR A 40 -12.52 2.41 9.57
CA THR A 40 -12.93 1.41 8.57
C THR A 40 -14.20 1.85 7.83
N ILE A 41 -15.18 2.41 8.55
CA ILE A 41 -16.39 2.99 7.96
C ILE A 41 -16.05 4.21 7.09
N ALA A 42 -15.23 5.14 7.58
CA ALA A 42 -14.84 6.33 6.85
C ALA A 42 -14.09 6.01 5.54
N LEU A 43 -13.25 4.96 5.56
CA LEU A 43 -12.50 4.52 4.39
C LEU A 43 -13.39 3.93 3.29
N LEU A 44 -14.68 3.64 3.54
CA LEU A 44 -15.63 3.27 2.48
C LEU A 44 -15.83 4.39 1.45
N ALA A 45 -15.52 5.64 1.81
CA ALA A 45 -15.52 6.76 0.87
C ALA A 45 -14.37 6.68 -0.17
N THR A 46 -13.37 5.83 0.04
CA THR A 46 -12.22 5.68 -0.85
C THR A 46 -12.48 4.61 -1.91
N GLU A 47 -12.07 4.84 -3.17
CA GLU A 47 -12.21 3.85 -4.25
C GLU A 47 -11.43 2.57 -4.04
N PRO A 48 -10.23 2.57 -3.40
CA PRO A 48 -9.56 1.35 -3.04
C PRO A 48 -10.45 0.38 -2.27
N LEU A 49 -11.28 0.88 -1.34
CA LEU A 49 -12.18 0.05 -0.56
C LEU A 49 -13.53 -0.16 -1.24
N SER A 50 -14.21 0.93 -1.66
CA SER A 50 -15.55 0.82 -2.26
C SER A 50 -15.52 0.02 -3.56
N GLY A 51 -14.51 0.24 -4.41
CA GLY A 51 -14.29 -0.55 -5.61
C GLY A 51 -13.99 -2.01 -5.30
N SER A 52 -13.21 -2.28 -4.25
CA SER A 52 -12.94 -3.67 -3.86
C SER A 52 -14.21 -4.40 -3.42
N LEU A 53 -15.09 -3.73 -2.67
CA LEU A 53 -16.37 -4.31 -2.27
C LEU A 53 -17.30 -4.48 -3.47
N PHE A 54 -17.42 -3.45 -4.33
CA PHE A 54 -18.29 -3.47 -5.49
C PHE A 54 -17.93 -4.58 -6.49
N PHE A 55 -16.63 -4.72 -6.80
CA PHE A 55 -16.14 -5.72 -7.76
C PHE A 55 -15.76 -7.07 -7.11
N GLY A 56 -15.93 -7.23 -5.79
CA GLY A 56 -15.56 -8.47 -5.08
C GLY A 56 -14.06 -8.78 -5.14
N GLN A 57 -13.20 -7.77 -5.01
CA GLN A 57 -11.75 -7.91 -5.21
C GLN A 57 -11.04 -8.47 -3.98
N ILE A 58 -9.99 -9.24 -4.25
CA ILE A 58 -9.20 -9.95 -3.21
C ILE A 58 -8.15 -9.06 -2.51
N ASN A 59 -7.94 -7.82 -2.98
CA ASN A 59 -6.75 -7.03 -2.63
C ASN A 59 -6.58 -6.77 -1.12
N LEU A 60 -7.67 -6.63 -0.35
CA LEU A 60 -7.60 -6.43 1.11
C LEU A 60 -7.10 -7.68 1.83
N PHE A 61 -7.42 -8.88 1.34
CA PHE A 61 -6.88 -10.14 1.87
C PHE A 61 -5.38 -10.24 1.56
N LEU A 62 -4.96 -9.85 0.35
CA LEU A 62 -3.54 -9.81 -0.02
C LEU A 62 -2.75 -8.80 0.82
N MET A 63 -3.35 -7.64 1.09
CA MET A 63 -2.77 -6.65 2.00
C MET A 63 -2.63 -7.20 3.42
N LEU A 64 -3.64 -7.92 3.92
CA LEU A 64 -3.55 -8.58 5.23
C LEU A 64 -2.42 -9.60 5.29
N LEU A 65 -2.30 -10.46 4.28
CA LEU A 65 -1.22 -11.45 4.19
C LEU A 65 0.16 -10.78 4.26
N ALA A 66 0.38 -9.73 3.46
CA ALA A 66 1.63 -8.97 3.49
C ALA A 66 1.85 -8.24 4.83
N ALA A 67 0.79 -7.67 5.40
CA ALA A 67 0.85 -6.95 6.67
C ALA A 67 1.31 -7.88 7.82
N VAL A 68 0.89 -9.15 7.83
CA VAL A 68 1.31 -10.13 8.85
C VAL A 68 2.80 -10.48 8.76
N ASP A 69 3.42 -10.40 7.59
CA ASP A 69 4.88 -10.59 7.44
C ASP A 69 5.71 -9.36 7.86
N ILE A 70 5.12 -8.16 7.75
CA ILE A 70 5.84 -6.88 7.83
C ILE A 70 5.58 -6.15 9.16
N LEU A 71 4.33 -6.02 9.60
CA LEU A 71 3.97 -5.16 10.74
C LEU A 71 4.29 -5.75 12.11
N PRO A 72 4.07 -7.04 12.42
CA PRO A 72 4.43 -7.61 13.71
C PRO A 72 5.94 -7.74 13.89
N ARG A 73 6.46 -7.62 15.12
CA ARG A 73 7.91 -7.84 15.37
C ARG A 73 8.22 -9.28 15.78
N ARG A 74 7.43 -9.81 16.71
CA ARG A 74 7.68 -11.07 17.43
C ARG A 74 7.10 -12.30 16.74
N TRP A 75 5.94 -12.17 16.10
CA TRP A 75 5.16 -13.29 15.55
C TRP A 75 4.93 -13.15 14.05
N ARG A 76 5.66 -12.24 13.38
CA ARG A 76 5.60 -12.10 11.93
C ARG A 76 6.03 -13.39 11.24
N LEU A 77 5.34 -13.70 10.15
CA LEU A 77 5.65 -14.84 9.31
C LEU A 77 6.99 -14.63 8.57
N PRO A 78 7.65 -15.72 8.12
CA PRO A 78 8.93 -15.65 7.43
C PRO A 78 8.74 -15.40 5.92
N GLY A 79 7.90 -14.45 5.53
CA GLY A 79 7.63 -14.10 4.13
C GLY A 79 6.53 -14.93 3.45
N ILE A 80 5.87 -15.82 4.20
CA ILE A 80 4.82 -16.72 3.68
C ILE A 80 3.64 -15.91 3.16
N GLY A 81 3.22 -14.86 3.87
CA GLY A 81 2.08 -14.03 3.47
C GLY A 81 2.32 -13.31 2.14
N VAL A 82 3.47 -12.67 1.96
CA VAL A 82 3.88 -12.02 0.71
C VAL A 82 4.00 -13.04 -0.42
N GLY A 83 4.57 -14.22 -0.16
CA GLY A 83 4.67 -15.28 -1.17
C GLY A 83 3.31 -15.84 -1.61
N LEU A 84 2.40 -16.11 -0.67
CA LEU A 84 1.02 -16.48 -0.98
C LEU A 84 0.30 -15.38 -1.76
N ALA A 85 0.47 -14.13 -1.34
CA ALA A 85 -0.16 -13.00 -2.00
C ALA A 85 0.33 -12.84 -3.45
N ALA A 86 1.63 -12.99 -3.67
CA ALA A 86 2.27 -13.01 -5.00
C ALA A 86 1.78 -14.18 -5.87
N GLY A 87 1.54 -15.34 -5.25
CA GLY A 87 1.06 -16.54 -5.93
C GLY A 87 -0.39 -16.39 -6.42
N ILE A 88 -1.22 -15.72 -5.63
CA ILE A 88 -2.62 -15.42 -5.97
C ILE A 88 -2.69 -14.30 -7.01
N LYS A 89 -1.84 -13.27 -6.89
CA LYS A 89 -1.77 -12.13 -7.79
C LYS A 89 -0.34 -11.63 -7.83
N LEU A 90 0.27 -11.44 -9.00
CA LEU A 90 1.72 -11.19 -9.06
C LEU A 90 2.19 -9.89 -8.38
N THR A 91 1.38 -8.84 -8.36
CA THR A 91 1.76 -7.49 -7.90
C THR A 91 2.40 -7.43 -6.50
N PRO A 92 1.92 -8.12 -5.46
CA PRO A 92 2.53 -8.12 -4.13
C PRO A 92 3.92 -8.75 -4.07
N ALA A 93 4.41 -9.44 -5.12
CA ALA A 93 5.81 -9.90 -5.18
C ALA A 93 6.81 -8.74 -4.96
N TYR A 94 6.44 -7.53 -5.39
CA TYR A 94 7.23 -6.30 -5.17
C TYR A 94 7.49 -6.01 -3.69
N LEU A 95 6.62 -6.46 -2.77
CA LEU A 95 6.77 -6.23 -1.33
C LEU A 95 7.95 -7.02 -0.74
N GLY A 96 8.49 -8.01 -1.46
CA GLY A 96 9.78 -8.63 -1.11
C GLY A 96 10.92 -7.61 -0.96
N LEU A 97 10.81 -6.45 -1.63
CA LEU A 97 11.71 -5.30 -1.46
C LEU A 97 11.86 -4.89 0.02
N VAL A 98 10.79 -4.94 0.82
CA VAL A 98 10.84 -4.62 2.24
C VAL A 98 11.79 -5.58 2.97
N PHE A 99 11.71 -6.88 2.70
CA PHE A 99 12.59 -7.87 3.35
C PHE A 99 14.05 -7.69 2.95
N LEU A 100 14.31 -7.35 1.68
CA LEU A 100 15.67 -7.08 1.19
C LEU A 100 16.27 -5.87 1.92
N LEU A 101 15.51 -4.78 2.05
CA LEU A 101 15.94 -3.56 2.74
C LEU A 101 16.04 -3.75 4.25
N GLU A 102 15.16 -4.54 4.86
CA GLU A 102 15.25 -5.00 6.26
C GLU A 102 16.40 -6.00 6.48
N ARG A 103 17.08 -6.46 5.41
CA ARG A 103 18.10 -7.54 5.43
C ARG A 103 17.58 -8.85 6.04
N ARG A 104 16.27 -9.09 5.97
CA ARG A 104 15.61 -10.32 6.39
C ARG A 104 15.65 -11.35 5.28
N TRP A 105 16.85 -11.83 4.96
CA TRP A 105 17.08 -12.78 3.88
C TRP A 105 16.24 -14.06 3.99
N GLY A 106 16.06 -14.58 5.22
CA GLY A 106 15.17 -15.73 5.45
C GLY A 106 13.72 -15.46 5.04
N ALA A 107 13.21 -14.25 5.26
CA ALA A 107 11.87 -13.88 4.83
C ALA A 107 11.78 -13.66 3.31
N ALA A 108 12.83 -13.08 2.70
CA ALA A 108 12.93 -12.96 1.25
C ALA A 108 12.89 -14.36 0.59
N VAL A 109 13.73 -15.29 1.06
CA VAL A 109 13.74 -16.69 0.58
C VAL A 109 12.39 -17.37 0.85
N GLY A 110 11.85 -17.24 2.05
CA GLY A 110 10.55 -17.82 2.41
C GLY A 110 9.41 -17.32 1.51
N SER A 111 9.42 -16.05 1.11
CA SER A 111 8.45 -15.49 0.17
C SER A 111 8.59 -16.08 -1.24
N VAL A 112 9.81 -16.26 -1.74
CA VAL A 112 10.08 -16.87 -3.04
C VAL A 112 9.68 -18.34 -3.04
N VAL A 113 10.08 -19.10 -2.01
CA VAL A 113 9.73 -20.51 -1.88
C VAL A 113 8.22 -20.69 -1.80
N THR A 114 7.53 -19.88 -0.99
CA THR A 114 6.07 -19.94 -0.87
C THR A 114 5.39 -19.62 -2.21
N PHE A 115 5.85 -18.57 -2.90
CA PHE A 115 5.37 -18.25 -4.25
C PHE A 115 5.54 -19.44 -5.20
N LEU A 116 6.76 -19.98 -5.32
CA LEU A 116 7.03 -21.12 -6.19
C LEU A 116 6.20 -22.36 -5.84
N ALA A 117 5.96 -22.61 -4.54
CA ALA A 117 5.08 -23.68 -4.09
C ALA A 117 3.64 -23.47 -4.58
N THR A 118 3.10 -22.24 -4.51
CA THR A 118 1.76 -21.95 -5.06
C THR A 118 1.70 -22.16 -6.57
N VAL A 119 2.76 -21.77 -7.30
CA VAL A 119 2.86 -21.98 -8.75
C VAL A 119 2.89 -23.48 -9.07
N ALA A 120 3.71 -24.25 -8.36
CA ALA A 120 3.82 -25.70 -8.53
C ALA A 120 2.48 -26.41 -8.25
N ILE A 121 1.79 -26.03 -7.17
CA ILE A 121 0.44 -26.53 -6.87
C ILE A 121 -0.53 -26.19 -8.02
N GLY A 122 -0.44 -24.98 -8.57
CA GLY A 122 -1.21 -24.57 -9.74
C GLY A 122 -0.98 -25.48 -10.95
N PHE A 123 0.27 -25.84 -11.23
CA PHE A 123 0.61 -26.78 -12.32
C PHE A 123 0.04 -28.18 -12.11
N LEU A 124 -0.08 -28.65 -10.87
CA LEU A 124 -0.62 -29.97 -10.57
C LEU A 124 -2.15 -30.02 -10.64
N GLY A 125 -2.82 -28.89 -10.36
CA GLY A 125 -4.28 -28.87 -10.17
C GLY A 125 -5.07 -28.05 -11.19
N VAL A 126 -4.44 -27.18 -11.97
CA VAL A 126 -5.11 -26.25 -12.89
C VAL A 126 -4.67 -26.56 -14.33
N PRO A 127 -5.57 -27.08 -15.18
CA PRO A 127 -5.23 -27.48 -16.56
C PRO A 127 -4.56 -26.37 -17.38
N ASP A 128 -4.97 -25.12 -17.16
CA ASP A 128 -4.50 -23.95 -17.89
C ASP A 128 -3.24 -23.30 -17.33
N ALA A 129 -2.67 -23.82 -16.24
CA ALA A 129 -1.54 -23.20 -15.53
C ALA A 129 -0.34 -22.92 -16.44
N TYR A 130 -0.01 -23.86 -17.34
CA TYR A 130 1.08 -23.67 -18.30
C TYR A 130 0.86 -22.44 -19.19
N SER A 131 -0.27 -22.41 -19.90
CA SER A 131 -0.65 -21.27 -20.76
C SER A 131 -0.68 -19.95 -19.99
N TYR A 132 -1.04 -19.99 -18.69
CA TYR A 132 -1.06 -18.80 -17.86
C TYR A 132 0.34 -18.20 -17.68
N TRP A 133 1.31 -18.99 -17.23
CA TRP A 133 2.66 -18.52 -16.91
C TRP A 133 3.51 -18.22 -18.14
N THR A 134 3.30 -18.93 -19.26
CA THR A 134 4.12 -18.76 -20.47
C THR A 134 3.59 -17.71 -21.45
N GLU A 135 2.27 -17.52 -21.51
CA GLU A 135 1.64 -16.66 -22.53
C GLU A 135 0.79 -15.56 -21.90
N LYS A 136 -0.23 -15.95 -21.11
CA LYS A 136 -1.27 -15.03 -20.66
C LYS A 136 -0.76 -13.99 -19.65
N MET A 137 0.29 -14.30 -18.88
CA MET A 137 0.92 -13.37 -17.93
C MET A 137 1.73 -12.28 -18.64
N LEU A 138 2.35 -12.60 -19.78
CA LEU A 138 3.19 -11.66 -20.54
C LEU A 138 2.37 -10.68 -21.39
N ASN A 139 1.10 -10.99 -21.65
CA ASN A 139 0.21 -10.16 -22.44
C ASN A 139 -0.68 -9.24 -21.57
N SER A 140 -0.20 -8.02 -21.28
CA SER A 140 -0.89 -7.06 -20.42
C SER A 140 -2.16 -6.46 -21.01
N SER A 141 -2.31 -6.43 -22.36
CA SER A 141 -3.51 -5.86 -23.00
C SER A 141 -4.78 -6.66 -22.73
N ARG A 142 -4.65 -7.90 -22.22
CA ARG A 142 -5.76 -8.74 -21.78
C ARG A 142 -6.40 -8.28 -20.47
N ILE A 143 -5.69 -7.52 -19.64
CA ILE A 143 -6.13 -7.17 -18.27
C ILE A 143 -7.14 -6.00 -18.30
N GLY A 144 -7.03 -5.12 -19.28
CA GLY A 144 -7.92 -3.99 -19.48
C GLY A 144 -7.38 -3.04 -20.55
N ASP A 145 -8.28 -2.23 -21.12
CA ASP A 145 -7.92 -1.15 -22.02
C ASP A 145 -7.11 -0.08 -21.27
N HIS A 146 -5.96 0.32 -21.81
CA HIS A 146 -5.11 1.37 -21.24
C HIS A 146 -5.82 2.73 -21.19
N LEU A 147 -6.82 2.94 -22.06
CA LEU A 147 -7.65 4.15 -22.06
C LEU A 147 -8.67 4.16 -20.92
N ASN A 148 -8.89 3.05 -20.23
CA ASN A 148 -9.85 2.98 -19.13
C ASN A 148 -9.39 3.91 -17.98
N PRO A 149 -10.21 4.89 -17.55
CA PRO A 149 -9.87 5.81 -16.46
C PRO A 149 -9.56 5.12 -15.13
N GLY A 150 -10.04 3.89 -14.93
CA GLY A 150 -9.75 3.09 -13.75
C GLY A 150 -8.33 2.51 -13.73
N ALA A 151 -7.60 2.56 -14.86
CA ALA A 151 -6.21 2.12 -14.96
C ALA A 151 -5.27 3.22 -14.44
N GLN A 152 -4.61 2.91 -13.32
CA GLN A 152 -3.85 3.80 -12.44
C GLN A 152 -2.45 3.24 -12.15
N SER A 153 -1.75 2.80 -13.19
CA SER A 153 -0.29 2.58 -13.17
C SER A 153 0.39 3.52 -14.17
N LEU A 154 1.73 3.60 -14.13
CA LEU A 154 2.49 4.51 -14.98
C LEU A 154 2.19 4.34 -16.47
N ARG A 155 2.11 3.09 -16.96
CA ARG A 155 1.92 2.80 -18.39
C ARG A 155 0.57 3.29 -18.93
N PRO A 156 -0.60 2.89 -18.39
CA PRO A 156 -1.89 3.44 -18.82
C PRO A 156 -1.97 4.95 -18.70
N VAL A 157 -1.38 5.57 -17.67
CA VAL A 157 -1.41 7.04 -17.51
C VAL A 157 -0.54 7.73 -18.57
N PHE A 158 0.64 7.20 -18.90
CA PHE A 158 1.49 7.72 -19.96
C PHE A 158 0.81 7.68 -21.33
N ASP A 159 0.17 6.57 -21.64
CA ASP A 159 -0.60 6.38 -22.88
C ASP A 159 -1.80 7.35 -22.91
N ARG A 160 -2.67 7.29 -21.89
CA ARG A 160 -3.93 8.03 -21.84
C ARG A 160 -3.77 9.55 -21.73
N GLU A 161 -2.88 10.04 -20.88
CA GLU A 161 -2.79 11.48 -20.57
C GLU A 161 -1.72 12.20 -21.40
N PHE A 162 -0.70 11.47 -21.88
CA PHE A 162 0.44 12.06 -22.58
C PHE A 162 0.64 11.50 -24.00
N GLY A 163 -0.14 10.50 -24.42
CA GLY A 163 0.01 9.85 -25.74
C GLY A 163 1.32 9.07 -25.88
N ILE A 164 1.94 8.66 -24.76
CA ILE A 164 3.24 7.98 -24.74
C ILE A 164 3.03 6.47 -24.62
N ASP A 165 2.83 5.79 -25.75
CA ASP A 165 2.87 4.32 -25.84
C ASP A 165 4.28 3.84 -26.22
N SER A 166 5.20 3.89 -25.26
CA SER A 166 6.58 3.43 -25.44
C SER A 166 7.01 2.52 -24.30
N THR A 167 7.29 1.26 -24.65
CA THR A 167 7.81 0.27 -23.69
C THR A 167 9.13 0.73 -23.06
N LEU A 168 10.01 1.38 -23.85
CA LEU A 168 11.27 1.91 -23.34
C LEU A 168 11.04 3.02 -22.30
N VAL A 169 10.17 3.99 -22.60
CA VAL A 169 9.85 5.08 -21.65
C VAL A 169 9.22 4.53 -20.38
N TRP A 170 8.31 3.56 -20.51
CA TRP A 170 7.71 2.91 -19.35
C TRP A 170 8.77 2.18 -18.49
N ILE A 171 9.68 1.41 -19.09
CA ILE A 171 10.75 0.72 -18.35
C ILE A 171 11.66 1.73 -17.63
N LEU A 172 12.05 2.82 -18.29
CA LEU A 172 12.86 3.87 -17.66
C LEU A 172 12.13 4.51 -16.47
N ALA A 173 10.83 4.79 -16.61
CA ALA A 173 10.03 5.32 -15.52
C ALA A 173 9.89 4.31 -14.36
N VAL A 174 9.69 3.02 -14.66
CA VAL A 174 9.68 1.95 -13.66
C VAL A 174 10.99 1.92 -12.89
N LEU A 175 12.15 1.97 -13.57
CA LEU A 175 13.45 1.98 -12.90
C LEU A 175 13.62 3.19 -11.97
N VAL A 176 13.24 4.39 -12.42
CA VAL A 176 13.29 5.61 -11.60
C VAL A 176 12.36 5.50 -10.40
N VAL A 177 11.10 5.12 -10.60
CA VAL A 177 10.12 5.00 -9.52
C VAL A 177 10.50 3.90 -8.53
N THR A 178 11.02 2.77 -9.01
CA THR A 178 11.54 1.71 -8.13
C THR A 178 12.74 2.19 -7.32
N ALA A 179 13.66 2.96 -7.89
CA ALA A 179 14.79 3.53 -7.14
C ALA A 179 14.32 4.50 -6.05
N VAL A 180 13.38 5.40 -6.38
CA VAL A 180 12.79 6.34 -5.40
C VAL A 180 12.03 5.57 -4.32
N ALA A 181 11.22 4.57 -4.69
CA ALA A 181 10.49 3.74 -3.75
C ALA A 181 11.43 2.95 -2.83
N ALA A 182 12.49 2.35 -3.36
CA ALA A 182 13.48 1.64 -2.57
C ALA A 182 14.20 2.57 -1.58
N ALA A 183 14.56 3.78 -2.01
CA ALA A 183 15.14 4.78 -1.12
C ALA A 183 14.15 5.20 -0.01
N ALA A 184 12.89 5.48 -0.36
CA ALA A 184 11.85 5.87 0.59
C ALA A 184 11.52 4.75 1.59
N VAL A 185 11.35 3.51 1.11
CA VAL A 185 11.14 2.32 1.95
C VAL A 185 12.37 2.09 2.83
N GLY A 186 13.58 2.26 2.31
CA GLY A 186 14.82 2.13 3.08
C GLY A 186 14.89 3.14 4.23
N GLN A 187 14.44 4.38 4.01
CA GLN A 187 14.33 5.40 5.06
C GLN A 187 13.28 5.05 6.12
N ALA A 188 12.17 4.40 5.74
CA ALA A 188 11.16 3.92 6.68
C ALA A 188 11.67 2.73 7.50
N VAL A 189 12.33 1.77 6.86
CA VAL A 189 12.98 0.63 7.50
C VAL A 189 14.06 1.10 8.50
N ALA A 190 14.90 2.06 8.12
CA ALA A 190 15.92 2.62 9.00
C ALA A 190 15.35 3.30 10.26
N ARG A 191 14.09 3.75 10.21
CA ARG A 191 13.35 4.36 11.32
C ARG A 191 12.49 3.36 12.11
N ASP A 192 12.53 2.08 11.77
CA ASP A 192 11.62 1.04 12.29
C ASP A 192 10.13 1.38 12.04
N ASP A 193 9.84 2.19 11.02
CA ASP A 193 8.47 2.55 10.61
C ASP A 193 7.93 1.54 9.60
N ARG A 194 7.45 0.40 10.12
CA ARG A 194 7.02 -0.73 9.29
C ARG A 194 5.68 -0.48 8.61
N THR A 195 4.81 0.32 9.22
CA THR A 195 3.56 0.77 8.59
C THR A 195 3.86 1.57 7.33
N THR A 196 4.77 2.54 7.41
CA THR A 196 5.15 3.34 6.24
C THR A 196 5.93 2.52 5.22
N ALA A 197 6.82 1.62 5.65
CA ALA A 197 7.53 0.71 4.73
C ALA A 197 6.56 -0.16 3.91
N LEU A 198 5.55 -0.77 4.56
CA LEU A 198 4.49 -1.55 3.92
C LEU A 198 3.74 -0.70 2.87
N SER A 199 3.29 0.48 3.27
CA SER A 199 2.50 1.37 2.42
C SER A 199 3.27 1.88 1.21
N LEU A 200 4.51 2.35 1.39
CA LEU A 200 5.33 2.87 0.29
C LEU A 200 5.72 1.76 -0.69
N ALA A 201 6.01 0.55 -0.20
CA ALA A 201 6.26 -0.60 -1.06
C ALA A 201 5.02 -0.98 -1.87
N GLY A 202 3.84 -1.00 -1.24
CA GLY A 202 2.56 -1.26 -1.90
C GLY A 202 2.18 -0.20 -2.94
N ILE A 203 2.37 1.09 -2.63
CA ILE A 203 2.19 2.19 -3.58
C ILE A 203 3.16 2.05 -4.76
N GLY A 204 4.43 1.75 -4.47
CA GLY A 204 5.43 1.45 -5.50
C GLY A 204 4.98 0.30 -6.41
N ALA A 205 4.47 -0.78 -5.85
CA ALA A 205 3.94 -1.92 -6.60
C ALA A 205 2.79 -1.53 -7.54
N CYS A 206 1.88 -0.66 -7.09
CA CYS A 206 0.79 -0.16 -7.93
C CYS A 206 1.30 0.69 -9.09
N LEU A 207 2.27 1.59 -8.84
CA LEU A 207 2.84 2.48 -9.84
C LEU A 207 3.57 1.71 -10.95
N VAL A 208 4.43 0.77 -10.57
CA VAL A 208 5.33 0.08 -11.52
C VAL A 208 4.72 -1.13 -12.20
N SER A 209 3.58 -1.62 -11.70
CA SER A 209 2.82 -2.68 -12.37
C SER A 209 2.52 -2.29 -13.83
N PRO A 210 2.58 -3.23 -14.79
CA PRO A 210 2.15 -2.95 -16.15
C PRO A 210 0.70 -2.47 -16.21
N PHE A 211 -0.12 -2.91 -15.25
CA PHE A 211 -1.51 -2.52 -15.10
C PHE A 211 -1.93 -2.54 -13.63
N SER A 212 -2.47 -1.44 -13.11
CA SER A 212 -3.10 -1.39 -11.78
C SER A 212 -4.45 -0.71 -11.84
N TRP A 213 -5.50 -1.33 -11.31
CA TRP A 213 -6.78 -0.65 -11.13
C TRP A 213 -6.76 0.24 -9.89
N PHE A 214 -7.62 1.26 -9.81
CA PHE A 214 -7.81 2.07 -8.60
C PHE A 214 -8.03 1.21 -7.34
N HIS A 215 -8.77 0.10 -7.44
CA HIS A 215 -9.02 -0.81 -6.32
C HIS A 215 -7.79 -1.64 -5.89
N HIS A 216 -6.65 -1.55 -6.60
CA HIS A 216 -5.37 -2.13 -6.18
C HIS A 216 -4.66 -1.25 -5.14
N TRP A 217 -4.99 0.04 -5.06
CA TRP A 217 -4.29 1.04 -4.26
C TRP A 217 -4.60 0.97 -2.74
N VAL A 218 -4.98 -0.20 -2.23
CA VAL A 218 -5.37 -0.42 -0.82
C VAL A 218 -4.29 -0.05 0.19
N TRP A 219 -3.04 0.08 -0.26
CA TRP A 219 -1.86 0.44 0.53
C TRP A 219 -1.88 1.87 1.06
N VAL A 220 -2.67 2.76 0.44
CA VAL A 220 -2.88 4.13 0.95
C VAL A 220 -3.71 4.16 2.25
N LEU A 221 -4.48 3.09 2.51
CA LEU A 221 -5.34 2.98 3.69
C LEU A 221 -4.51 2.88 5.00
N PRO A 222 -3.58 1.90 5.16
CA PRO A 222 -2.71 1.88 6.33
C PRO A 222 -1.75 3.08 6.39
N MET A 223 -1.42 3.69 5.25
CA MET A 223 -0.57 4.89 5.21
C MET A 223 -1.25 6.07 5.89
N ALA A 224 -2.47 6.40 5.46
CA ALA A 224 -3.25 7.50 6.00
C ALA A 224 -3.57 7.28 7.48
N PHE A 225 -3.89 6.05 7.87
CA PHE A 225 -4.09 5.70 9.28
C PHE A 225 -2.82 5.86 10.12
N GLY A 226 -1.66 5.46 9.57
CA GLY A 226 -0.35 5.69 10.19
C GLY A 226 -0.03 7.17 10.37
N PHE A 227 -0.33 8.01 9.36
CA PHE A 227 -0.15 9.46 9.42
C PHE A 227 -1.04 10.11 10.49
N MET A 228 -2.31 9.72 10.57
CA MET A 228 -3.22 10.16 11.62
C MET A 228 -2.62 9.91 13.02
N ILE A 229 -2.15 8.69 13.29
CA ILE A 229 -1.56 8.33 14.59
C ILE A 229 -0.28 9.14 14.84
N GLY A 230 0.58 9.28 13.83
CA GLY A 230 1.83 10.03 13.94
C GLY A 230 1.62 11.51 14.25
N VAL A 231 0.73 12.17 13.51
CA VAL A 231 0.37 13.58 13.70
C VAL A 231 -0.28 13.80 15.06
N ASN A 232 -1.22 12.93 15.46
CA ASN A 232 -1.88 13.04 16.76
C ASN A 232 -0.85 13.03 17.90
N ARG A 233 0.07 12.07 17.89
CA ARG A 233 1.12 11.97 18.92
C ARG A 233 2.06 13.17 18.91
N PHE A 234 2.58 13.51 17.74
CA PHE A 234 3.53 14.61 17.59
C PHE A 234 2.98 15.94 18.14
N LEU A 235 1.71 16.22 17.86
CA LEU A 235 1.03 17.44 18.30
C LEU A 235 0.54 17.34 19.75
N ALA A 236 -0.01 16.21 20.19
CA ALA A 236 -0.45 16.03 21.57
C ALA A 236 0.70 16.20 22.57
N ASP A 237 1.91 15.74 22.21
CA ASP A 237 3.11 15.91 23.03
C ASP A 237 3.60 17.38 23.11
N ARG A 238 3.17 18.26 22.17
CA ARG A 238 3.64 19.65 22.05
C ARG A 238 2.59 20.69 22.42
N TRP A 239 1.32 20.38 22.20
CA TRP A 239 0.19 21.28 22.40
C TRP A 239 -0.47 20.97 23.74
N THR A 240 0.21 21.33 24.82
CA THR A 240 -0.22 21.08 26.21
C THR A 240 -1.11 22.18 26.79
N PHE A 241 -1.49 23.18 25.98
CA PHE A 241 -2.41 24.25 26.39
C PHE A 241 -3.87 23.77 26.40
N THR A 242 -4.76 24.50 27.07
CA THR A 242 -6.19 24.20 27.11
C THR A 242 -6.79 24.13 25.70
N GLY A 243 -7.32 22.97 25.31
CA GLY A 243 -7.84 22.75 23.94
C GLY A 243 -6.81 22.15 22.97
N GLY A 244 -5.53 22.06 23.34
CA GLY A 244 -4.46 21.58 22.48
C GLY A 244 -4.64 20.12 22.04
N HIS A 245 -5.12 19.24 22.93
CA HIS A 245 -5.43 17.86 22.59
C HIS A 245 -6.59 17.73 21.58
N GLN A 246 -7.61 18.59 21.67
CA GLN A 246 -8.72 18.64 20.73
C GLN A 246 -8.23 19.09 19.34
N LEU A 247 -7.34 20.10 19.29
CA LEU A 247 -6.70 20.55 18.05
C LEU A 247 -5.79 19.47 17.46
N ALA A 248 -5.03 18.73 18.28
CA ALA A 248 -4.25 17.58 17.83
C ALA A 248 -5.16 16.47 17.27
N GLY A 249 -6.33 16.25 17.87
CA GLY A 249 -7.39 15.39 17.34
C GLY A 249 -7.85 15.84 15.96
N ALA A 250 -8.26 17.10 15.81
CA ALA A 250 -8.71 17.65 14.53
C ALA A 250 -7.61 17.59 13.45
N ALA A 251 -6.38 17.95 13.79
CA ALA A 251 -5.23 17.85 12.89
C ALA A 251 -4.94 16.40 12.47
N SER A 252 -5.12 15.43 13.36
CA SER A 252 -4.95 14.02 13.02
C SER A 252 -6.00 13.53 12.02
N VAL A 253 -7.26 13.97 12.15
CA VAL A 253 -8.30 13.66 11.16
C VAL A 253 -7.96 14.27 9.80
N ALA A 254 -7.45 15.51 9.78
CA ALA A 254 -6.95 16.10 8.54
C ALA A 254 -5.79 15.28 7.93
N ALA A 255 -4.88 14.75 8.77
CA ALA A 255 -3.79 13.87 8.34
C ALA A 255 -4.27 12.49 7.83
N LEU A 256 -5.46 12.04 8.21
CA LEU A 256 -6.13 10.88 7.60
C LEU A 256 -6.74 11.25 6.25
N VAL A 257 -7.49 12.36 6.20
CA VAL A 257 -8.36 12.69 5.05
C VAL A 257 -7.58 13.28 3.88
N LEU A 258 -6.71 14.26 4.12
CA LEU A 258 -6.03 15.01 3.04
C LEU A 258 -5.22 14.11 2.10
N PRO A 259 -4.42 13.13 2.58
CA PRO A 259 -3.70 12.21 1.69
C PRO A 259 -4.64 11.31 0.87
N LEU A 260 -5.87 11.08 1.34
CA LEU A 260 -6.83 10.21 0.68
C LEU A 260 -7.68 10.95 -0.37
N VAL A 261 -7.68 12.28 -0.42
CA VAL A 261 -8.46 13.07 -1.38
C VAL A 261 -8.29 12.61 -2.84
N PRO A 262 -7.07 12.29 -3.33
CA PRO A 262 -6.90 11.77 -4.70
C PRO A 262 -7.53 10.39 -4.94
N PHE A 263 -7.93 9.68 -3.88
CA PHE A 263 -8.41 8.29 -3.88
C PHE A 263 -9.88 8.15 -3.45
N VAL A 264 -10.60 9.27 -3.31
CA VAL A 264 -12.02 9.29 -2.94
C VAL A 264 -12.88 8.88 -4.14
N SER A 265 -14.02 8.23 -3.88
CA SER A 265 -14.99 7.78 -4.89
C SER A 265 -15.38 8.83 -5.91
N HIS A 266 -15.37 8.45 -7.20
CA HIS A 266 -15.95 9.23 -8.30
C HIS A 266 -17.41 9.68 -8.07
N VAL A 267 -18.15 8.99 -7.19
CA VAL A 267 -19.51 9.41 -6.78
C VAL A 267 -19.47 10.70 -5.95
N MET A 268 -18.35 11.00 -5.29
CA MET A 268 -18.17 12.20 -4.48
C MET A 268 -17.42 13.33 -5.20
N ILE A 269 -16.57 13.01 -6.18
CA ILE A 269 -15.74 13.99 -6.91
C ILE A 269 -15.66 13.54 -8.38
N ASP A 270 -16.13 14.38 -9.31
CA ASP A 270 -16.22 14.12 -10.76
C ASP A 270 -14.97 13.47 -11.39
N ALA A 271 -15.17 12.86 -12.56
CA ALA A 271 -14.25 12.04 -13.37
C ALA A 271 -12.83 12.59 -13.65
N ALA A 272 -12.49 13.81 -13.22
CA ALA A 272 -11.14 14.39 -13.30
C ALA A 272 -10.11 13.70 -12.38
N GLN A 273 -10.52 12.81 -11.48
CA GLN A 273 -9.63 12.17 -10.50
C GLN A 273 -8.69 11.09 -11.08
N SER A 274 -8.97 10.56 -12.28
CA SER A 274 -8.11 9.53 -12.88
C SER A 274 -6.67 10.01 -13.12
N ARG A 275 -6.43 11.32 -13.10
CA ARG A 275 -5.11 11.94 -13.30
C ARG A 275 -4.24 11.99 -12.06
N PHE A 276 -4.83 11.91 -10.86
CA PHE A 276 -4.12 12.24 -9.62
C PHE A 276 -3.60 11.01 -8.86
N TYR A 277 -4.10 9.80 -9.11
CA TYR A 277 -3.63 8.59 -8.41
C TYR A 277 -2.13 8.35 -8.55
N THR A 278 -1.67 8.25 -9.80
CA THR A 278 -0.26 7.96 -10.12
C THR A 278 0.64 9.11 -9.67
N ALA A 279 0.20 10.36 -9.87
CA ALA A 279 0.93 11.54 -9.40
C ALA A 279 1.00 11.62 -7.87
N ALA A 280 -0.10 11.38 -7.16
CA ALA A 280 -0.17 11.38 -5.69
C ALA A 280 0.67 10.24 -5.10
N GLY A 281 0.60 9.05 -5.67
CA GLY A 281 1.45 7.92 -5.27
C GLY A 281 2.94 8.26 -5.38
N PHE A 282 3.35 8.82 -6.52
CA PHE A 282 4.73 9.25 -6.70
C PHE A 282 5.11 10.39 -5.74
N ALA A 283 4.21 11.36 -5.54
CA ALA A 283 4.40 12.44 -4.59
C ALA A 283 4.59 11.92 -3.15
N PHE A 284 3.86 10.88 -2.72
CA PHE A 284 4.08 10.28 -1.40
C PHE A 284 5.48 9.69 -1.27
N LEU A 285 5.97 8.98 -2.28
CA LEU A 285 7.33 8.42 -2.28
C LEU A 285 8.36 9.55 -2.16
N VAL A 286 8.25 10.59 -2.99
CA VAL A 286 9.20 11.72 -3.03
C VAL A 286 9.13 12.56 -1.76
N CYS A 287 7.94 12.97 -1.32
CA CYS A 287 7.76 13.80 -0.13
C CYS A 287 8.26 13.08 1.12
N TYR A 288 7.97 11.78 1.26
CA TYR A 288 8.51 10.99 2.36
C TYR A 288 10.04 10.93 2.30
N LEU A 289 10.61 10.60 1.13
CA LEU A 289 12.06 10.53 0.96
C LEU A 289 12.74 11.87 1.29
N VAL A 290 12.29 12.97 0.69
CA VAL A 290 12.86 14.31 0.91
C VAL A 290 12.71 14.73 2.36
N GLY A 291 11.52 14.61 2.96
CA GLY A 291 11.30 14.94 4.36
C GLY A 291 12.16 14.10 5.32
N SER A 292 12.36 12.82 4.99
CA SER A 292 13.22 11.93 5.74
C SER A 292 14.71 12.33 5.66
N LEU A 293 15.18 12.77 4.49
CA LEU A 293 16.56 13.24 4.33
C LEU A 293 16.79 14.56 5.06
N ILE A 294 15.84 15.50 4.99
CA ILE A 294 15.92 16.78 5.71
C ILE A 294 15.98 16.53 7.22
N SER A 295 15.06 15.73 7.77
CA SER A 295 15.04 15.42 9.21
C SER A 295 16.33 14.73 9.68
N SER A 296 16.92 13.85 8.87
CA SER A 296 18.18 13.19 9.21
C SER A 296 19.37 14.16 9.27
N ARG A 297 19.39 15.20 8.43
CA ARG A 297 20.45 16.22 8.44
C ARG A 297 20.35 17.16 9.63
N VAL A 298 19.12 17.51 10.03
CA VAL A 298 18.88 18.37 11.20
C VAL A 298 19.22 17.66 12.52
N ALA A 299 19.09 16.32 12.57
CA ALA A 299 19.40 15.52 13.75
C ALA A 299 20.89 15.14 13.88
N ALA A 300 21.74 15.42 12.88
CA ALA A 300 23.17 15.14 12.97
C ALA A 300 23.83 16.16 13.94
N PRO A 301 24.58 15.72 14.96
CA PRO A 301 25.31 16.63 15.83
C PRO A 301 26.29 17.48 15.00
N SER A 302 26.37 18.77 15.30
CA SER A 302 27.35 19.67 14.69
C SER A 302 28.76 19.10 14.87
N PRO A 303 29.59 19.04 13.82
CA PRO A 303 30.99 18.69 14.00
C PRO A 303 31.64 19.79 14.84
N HIS A 304 31.95 19.45 16.10
CA HIS A 304 32.87 20.20 16.96
C HIS A 304 34.25 19.58 16.87
#